data_AF-U9TSM3-F1
#
_entry.id   AF-U9TSM3-F1
#
_cell.length_a   1.000
_cell.length_b   1.000
_cell.length_c   1.000
_cell.angle_alpha   90.00
_cell.angle_beta   90.00
_cell.angle_gamma   90.00
#
_symmetry.space_group_name_H-M   'P 1'
#
loop_
_entity.id
_entity.type
_entity.pdbx_description
1 polymer ?
#
loop_
_entity_poly.entity_id
_entity_poly.type
_entity_poly.pdbx_seq_one_letter_code
_entity_poly.pdbx_strand_id
1 'polypeptide(L)'
;MGIPKPKQTKKTQTNQIKTKSIKKKSTKKIKIIDNEIIKFMNENKNERNPYIKASKEINKGFTSKQIRQRWISKLDPLLCHEKLCEDEELYIIEWVEKYKNKHPFNVIKWKQLV
;
A
#
# COMPACT_ATOMS: atom_id res chain seq x y z
N MET A 1 -16.11 27.01 -41.58
CA MET A 1 -14.87 26.22 -41.77
C MET A 1 -14.83 25.14 -40.68
N GLY A 2 -15.06 23.87 -41.03
CA GLY A 2 -15.05 22.77 -40.07
C GLY A 2 -13.63 22.30 -39.77
N ILE A 3 -13.23 22.31 -38.50
CA ILE A 3 -11.93 21.79 -38.06
C ILE A 3 -11.92 20.27 -38.27
N PRO A 4 -10.95 19.67 -38.99
CA PRO A 4 -10.87 18.22 -39.11
C PRO A 4 -10.44 17.63 -37.76
N LYS A 5 -11.24 16.73 -37.19
CA LYS A 5 -10.82 15.92 -36.03
C LYS A 5 -9.58 15.09 -36.41
N PRO A 6 -8.54 15.03 -35.56
CA PRO A 6 -7.34 14.27 -35.87
C PRO A 6 -7.70 12.78 -35.98
N LYS A 7 -7.40 12.17 -37.13
CA LYS A 7 -7.50 10.72 -37.33
C LYS A 7 -6.57 10.05 -36.32
N GLN A 8 -7.13 9.46 -35.27
CA GLN A 8 -6.37 8.62 -34.35
C GLN A 8 -5.77 7.46 -35.15
N THR A 9 -4.43 7.46 -35.26
CA THR A 9 -3.66 6.44 -35.96
C THR A 9 -3.75 5.10 -35.20
N LYS A 10 -4.02 4.00 -35.92
CA LYS A 10 -4.15 2.62 -35.39
C LYS A 10 -2.97 2.17 -34.49
N LYS A 11 -1.79 2.78 -34.62
CA LYS A 11 -0.60 2.57 -33.77
C LYS A 11 -0.79 3.06 -32.32
N THR A 12 -1.56 4.13 -32.10
CA THR A 12 -1.79 4.71 -30.77
C THR A 12 -2.77 3.86 -29.95
N GLN A 13 -3.81 3.31 -30.60
CA GLN A 13 -4.78 2.42 -29.94
C GLN A 13 -4.17 1.08 -29.55
N THR A 14 -3.33 0.49 -30.41
CA THR A 14 -2.64 -0.78 -30.13
C THR A 14 -1.63 -0.67 -28.96
N ASN A 15 -0.93 0.46 -28.83
CA ASN A 15 -0.04 0.71 -27.69
C ASN A 15 -0.81 0.92 -26.37
N GLN A 16 -1.96 1.61 -26.40
CA GLN A 16 -2.82 1.74 -25.22
C GLN A 16 -3.41 0.39 -24.77
N ILE A 17 -3.79 -0.48 -25.71
CA ILE A 17 -4.31 -1.81 -25.40
C ILE A 17 -3.20 -2.70 -24.81
N LYS A 18 -1.99 -2.68 -25.38
CA LYS A 18 -0.83 -3.40 -24.84
C LYS A 18 -0.44 -2.93 -23.44
N THR A 19 -0.44 -1.63 -23.17
CA THR A 19 -0.12 -1.11 -21.83
C THR A 19 -1.20 -1.46 -20.80
N LYS A 20 -2.49 -1.42 -21.17
CA LYS A 20 -3.60 -1.87 -20.29
C LYS A 20 -3.49 -3.37 -19.96
N SER A 21 -3.16 -4.22 -20.93
CA SER A 21 -3.02 -5.67 -20.70
C SER A 21 -1.79 -6.00 -19.82
N ILE A 22 -0.67 -5.30 -20.01
CA ILE A 22 0.52 -5.41 -19.15
C ILE A 22 0.20 -5.00 -17.71
N LYS A 23 -0.47 -3.85 -17.50
CA LYS A 23 -0.93 -3.40 -16.17
C LYS A 23 -1.88 -4.40 -15.51
N LYS A 24 -2.79 -5.01 -16.28
CA LYS A 24 -3.70 -6.06 -15.76
C LYS A 24 -2.94 -7.33 -15.36
N LYS A 25 -1.88 -7.70 -16.07
CA LYS A 25 -1.05 -8.87 -15.75
C LYS A 25 -0.17 -8.62 -14.52
N SER A 26 0.41 -7.43 -14.37
CA SER A 26 1.20 -7.08 -13.18
C SER A 26 0.35 -7.01 -11.92
N THR A 27 -0.84 -6.41 -11.98
CA THR A 27 -1.78 -6.35 -10.86
C THR A 27 -2.27 -7.74 -10.42
N LYS A 28 -2.55 -8.65 -11.36
CA LYS A 28 -2.86 -10.05 -11.02
C LYS A 28 -1.72 -10.74 -10.29
N LYS A 29 -0.47 -10.59 -10.75
CA LYS A 29 0.71 -11.16 -10.07
C LYS A 29 0.86 -10.62 -8.65
N ILE A 30 0.65 -9.32 -8.45
CA ILE A 30 0.72 -8.69 -7.13
C ILE A 30 -0.35 -9.26 -6.20
N LYS A 31 -1.60 -9.42 -6.67
CA LYS A 31 -2.68 -10.02 -5.85
C LYS A 31 -2.37 -11.45 -5.39
N ILE A 32 -1.76 -12.27 -6.24
CA ILE A 32 -1.38 -13.64 -5.87
C ILE A 32 -0.36 -13.62 -4.72
N ILE A 33 0.64 -12.75 -4.81
CA ILE A 33 1.66 -12.59 -3.77
C ILE A 33 1.03 -12.04 -2.48
N ASP A 34 0.17 -11.03 -2.59
CA ASP A 34 -0.54 -10.46 -1.44
C ASP A 34 -1.36 -11.53 -0.71
N ASN A 35 -2.07 -12.40 -1.44
CA ASN A 35 -2.84 -13.50 -0.85
C ASN A 35 -1.97 -14.52 -0.10
N GLU A 36 -0.78 -14.83 -0.63
CA GLU A 36 0.17 -15.72 0.06
C GLU A 36 0.73 -15.08 1.34
N ILE A 37 1.04 -13.78 1.29
CA ILE A 37 1.46 -13.03 2.49
C ILE A 37 0.33 -13.05 3.52
N ILE A 38 -0.91 -12.79 3.11
CA ILE A 38 -2.07 -12.80 4.01
C ILE A 38 -2.26 -14.16 4.66
N LYS A 39 -2.24 -15.24 3.87
CA LYS A 39 -2.38 -16.60 4.38
C LYS A 39 -1.29 -16.91 5.42
N PHE A 40 -0.03 -16.69 5.04
CA PHE A 40 1.10 -16.95 5.93
C PHE A 40 1.02 -16.15 7.23
N MET A 41 0.74 -14.85 7.15
CA MET A 41 0.70 -13.97 8.31
C MET A 41 -0.44 -14.33 9.27
N ASN A 42 -1.61 -14.73 8.76
CA ASN A 42 -2.72 -15.15 9.61
C ASN A 42 -2.41 -16.44 10.38
N GLU A 43 -1.72 -17.39 9.74
CA GLU A 43 -1.31 -18.66 10.37
C GLU A 43 -0.16 -18.48 11.38
N ASN A 44 0.73 -17.52 11.12
CA ASN A 44 2.00 -17.37 11.85
C ASN A 44 2.12 -16.04 12.63
N LYS A 45 1.02 -15.31 12.87
CA LYS A 45 1.08 -13.97 13.50
C LYS A 45 1.82 -13.92 14.84
N ASN A 46 1.76 -15.01 15.61
CA ASN A 46 2.33 -15.12 16.95
C ASN A 46 3.80 -15.60 16.94
N GLU A 47 4.37 -15.87 15.77
CA GLU A 47 5.77 -16.26 15.65
C GLU A 47 6.70 -15.14 16.10
N ARG A 48 7.91 -15.52 16.56
CA ARG A 48 8.90 -14.53 17.04
C ARG A 48 9.35 -13.58 15.93
N ASN A 49 9.48 -14.08 14.70
CA ASN A 49 9.96 -13.34 13.53
C ASN A 49 9.16 -13.72 12.27
N PRO A 50 7.86 -13.37 12.20
CA PRO A 50 6.95 -13.87 11.17
C PRO A 50 7.41 -13.43 9.77
N TYR A 51 7.89 -12.19 9.62
CA TYR A 51 8.34 -11.66 8.32
C TYR A 51 9.59 -12.35 7.77
N ILE A 52 10.49 -12.82 8.65
CA ILE A 52 11.69 -13.56 8.23
C ILE A 52 11.28 -14.95 7.74
N LYS A 53 10.38 -15.62 8.45
CA LYS A 53 9.82 -16.90 8.02
C LYS A 53 9.04 -16.75 6.71
N ALA A 54 8.17 -15.74 6.59
CA ALA A 54 7.43 -15.43 5.38
C ALA A 54 8.34 -15.25 4.16
N SER A 55 9.44 -14.51 4.32
CA SER A 55 10.42 -14.29 3.25
C SER A 55 11.06 -15.59 2.75
N LYS A 56 11.35 -16.52 3.67
CA LYS A 56 11.91 -17.83 3.35
C LYS A 56 10.89 -18.79 2.73
N GLU A 57 9.67 -18.81 3.24
CA GLU A 57 8.63 -19.75 2.79
C GLU A 57 7.97 -19.33 1.48
N ILE A 58 7.62 -18.05 1.34
CA ILE A 58 7.05 -17.54 0.10
C ILE A 58 8.09 -17.62 -1.02
N ASN A 59 9.38 -17.43 -0.69
CA ASN A 59 10.54 -17.60 -1.58
C ASN A 59 10.39 -17.00 -2.98
N LYS A 60 9.75 -15.83 -3.09
CA LYS A 60 9.52 -15.10 -4.35
C LYS A 60 10.48 -13.93 -4.57
N GLY A 61 11.63 -13.95 -3.87
CA GLY A 61 12.62 -12.87 -3.93
C GLY A 61 12.24 -11.61 -3.16
N PHE A 62 11.22 -11.66 -2.30
CA PHE A 62 10.87 -10.56 -1.40
C PHE A 62 11.63 -10.67 -0.09
N THR A 63 12.27 -9.58 0.30
CA THR A 63 12.90 -9.46 1.61
C THR A 63 11.83 -9.38 2.70
N SER A 64 12.20 -9.80 3.92
CA SER A 64 11.36 -9.64 5.11
C SER A 64 10.91 -8.19 5.32
N LYS A 65 11.75 -7.20 5.02
CA LYS A 65 11.40 -5.76 5.08
C LYS A 65 10.29 -5.39 4.10
N GLN A 66 10.35 -5.88 2.86
CA GLN A 66 9.32 -5.62 1.85
C GLN A 66 7.99 -6.26 2.25
N ILE A 67 8.01 -7.49 2.76
CA ILE A 67 6.82 -8.18 3.25
C ILE A 67 6.22 -7.43 4.43
N ARG A 68 7.04 -7.05 5.42
CA ARG A 68 6.59 -6.25 6.56
C ARG A 68 5.94 -4.95 6.11
N GLN A 69 6.59 -4.20 5.22
CA GLN A 69 6.05 -2.93 4.71
C GLN A 69 4.72 -3.15 3.99
N ARG A 70 4.62 -4.20 3.17
CA ARG A 70 3.40 -4.54 2.45
C ARG A 70 2.26 -4.92 3.41
N TRP A 71 2.57 -5.71 4.43
CA TRP A 71 1.62 -6.13 5.46
C TRP A 71 1.03 -4.94 6.22
N ILE A 72 1.88 -4.21 6.95
CA ILE A 72 1.44 -3.13 7.86
C ILE A 72 0.75 -1.96 7.16
N SER A 73 0.99 -1.78 5.85
CA SER A 73 0.43 -0.65 5.10
C SER A 73 -0.81 -1.00 4.28
N LYS A 74 -1.05 -2.28 3.98
CA LYS A 74 -2.07 -2.66 2.97
C LYS A 74 -2.79 -3.98 3.19
N LEU A 75 -2.17 -4.95 3.86
CA LEU A 75 -2.70 -6.33 3.88
C LEU A 75 -3.20 -6.77 5.24
N ASP A 76 -2.81 -6.07 6.31
CA ASP A 76 -3.29 -6.36 7.66
C ASP A 76 -4.82 -6.18 7.73
N PRO A 77 -5.61 -7.23 8.05
CA PRO A 77 -7.05 -7.13 8.13
C PRO A 77 -7.55 -6.14 9.20
N LEU A 78 -6.72 -5.81 10.18
CA LEU A 78 -7.04 -4.84 11.23
C LEU A 78 -6.83 -3.39 10.78
N LEU A 79 -6.25 -3.19 9.59
CA LEU A 79 -6.03 -1.86 9.05
C LEU A 79 -7.33 -1.30 8.46
N CYS A 80 -7.82 -0.20 9.03
CA CYS A 80 -8.92 0.54 8.43
C CYS A 80 -8.48 1.18 7.11
N HIS A 81 -9.21 0.89 6.04
CA HIS A 81 -9.00 1.47 4.71
C HIS A 81 -10.06 2.49 4.32
N GLU A 82 -11.01 2.74 5.22
CA GLU A 82 -11.99 3.79 5.06
C GLU A 82 -11.31 5.15 5.19
N LYS A 83 -12.03 6.18 4.74
CA LYS A 83 -11.58 7.54 4.99
C LYS A 83 -11.67 7.81 6.48
N LEU A 84 -10.78 8.65 6.98
CA LEU A 84 -10.89 9.17 8.33
C LEU A 84 -12.25 9.85 8.49
N CYS A 85 -12.94 9.55 9.58
CA CYS A 85 -14.13 10.31 9.94
C CYS A 85 -13.72 11.68 10.52
N GLU A 86 -14.68 12.60 10.62
CA GLU A 86 -14.42 13.94 11.14
C GLU A 86 -13.78 13.90 12.54
N ASP A 87 -14.23 13.00 13.42
CA ASP A 87 -13.68 12.83 14.77
C ASP A 87 -12.22 12.35 14.74
N GLU A 88 -11.87 11.42 13.84
CA GLU A 88 -10.50 10.94 13.67
C GLU A 88 -9.59 12.04 13.12
N GLU A 89 -10.07 12.83 12.15
CA GLU A 89 -9.33 13.97 11.62
C GLU A 89 -9.08 15.03 12.70
N LEU A 90 -10.11 15.38 13.46
CA LEU A 90 -10.01 16.33 14.58
C LEU A 90 -9.04 15.83 15.65
N TYR A 91 -9.12 14.55 16.01
CA TYR A 91 -8.20 13.94 16.97
C TYR A 91 -6.74 14.09 16.52
N ILE A 92 -6.44 13.82 15.24
CA ILE A 92 -5.09 13.93 14.69
C ILE A 92 -4.60 15.39 14.75
N ILE A 93 -5.45 16.35 14.36
CA ILE A 93 -5.13 17.78 14.40
C ILE A 93 -4.79 18.21 15.82
N GLU A 94 -5.69 17.94 16.77
CA GLU A 94 -5.48 18.30 18.19
C GLU A 94 -4.23 17.66 18.77
N TRP A 95 -3.99 16.39 18.45
CA TRP A 95 -2.81 15.68 18.93
C TRP A 95 -1.53 16.33 18.40
N VAL A 96 -1.49 16.68 17.11
CA VAL A 96 -0.33 17.35 16.50
C VAL A 96 -0.08 18.73 17.11
N GLU A 97 -1.14 19.50 17.36
CA GLU A 97 -1.03 20.80 18.02
C GLU A 97 -0.46 20.67 19.43
N LYS A 98 -1.02 19.77 20.24
CA LYS A 98 -0.53 19.46 21.60
C LYS A 98 0.92 18.98 21.56
N TYR A 99 1.29 18.15 20.58
CA TYR A 99 2.66 17.65 20.40
C TYR A 99 3.64 18.78 20.11
N LYS A 100 3.32 19.65 19.15
CA LYS A 100 4.17 20.80 18.78
C LYS A 100 4.31 21.79 19.92
N ASN A 101 3.25 22.03 20.68
CA ASN A 101 3.31 22.90 21.86
C ASN A 101 4.27 22.35 22.94
N LYS A 102 4.30 21.03 23.13
CA LYS A 102 5.23 20.37 24.07
C LYS A 102 6.65 20.20 23.51
N HIS A 103 6.80 20.13 22.19
CA HIS A 103 8.04 19.85 21.49
C HIS A 103 8.26 20.76 20.27
N PRO A 104 8.44 22.08 20.48
CA PRO A 104 8.38 23.08 19.41
C PRO A 104 9.44 22.92 18.32
N PHE A 105 10.58 22.30 18.64
CA PHE A 105 11.70 22.12 17.72
C PHE A 105 11.84 20.68 17.19
N ASN A 106 10.94 19.77 17.57
CA ASN A 106 11.05 18.37 17.20
C ASN A 106 10.22 18.05 15.96
N VAL A 107 10.74 17.15 15.12
CA VAL A 107 9.95 16.51 14.08
C VAL A 107 8.86 15.66 14.73
N ILE A 108 7.64 15.70 14.16
CA ILE A 108 6.50 14.91 14.65
C ILE A 108 6.86 13.42 14.62
N LYS A 109 6.77 12.78 15.78
CA LYS A 109 6.97 11.33 15.90
C LYS A 109 5.63 10.61 15.71
N TRP A 110 5.25 10.36 14.45
CA TRP A 110 4.00 9.67 14.08
C TRP A 110 3.80 8.31 14.76
N LYS A 111 4.88 7.63 15.16
CA LYS A 111 4.80 6.37 15.93
C LYS A 111 4.22 6.54 17.35
N GLN A 112 4.10 7.76 17.86
CA GLN A 112 3.47 8.06 19.14
C GLN A 112 1.97 8.40 19.00
N LEU A 113 1.51 8.63 17.76
CA LEU A 113 0.11 8.82 17.40
C LEU A 113 -0.46 7.45 17.00
N VAL A 114 -0.60 6.56 17.98
CA VAL A 114 -1.13 5.19 17.82
C VAL A 114 -1.81 4.77 19.10
#